data_AF-A0A6P6UYV0-F1
#
_entry.id   AF-A0A6P6UYV0-F1
#
_cell.length_a   1.000
_cell.length_b   1.000
_cell.length_c   1.000
_cell.angle_alpha   90.00
_cell.angle_beta   90.00
_cell.angle_gamma   90.00
#
_symmetry.space_group_name_H-M   'P 1'
#
loop_
_entity.id
_entity.type
_entity.pdbx_description
1 polymer ?
#
loop_
_entity_poly.entity_id
_entity_poly.type
_entity_poly.pdbx_seq_one_letter_code
_entity_poly.pdbx_strand_id
1 'polypeptide(L)'
;MGSEKRTRIDMEGCSLDRISSLPDNVIDHILVYLPTRDAARTSILSSKWRYIWAGHPNIVLNKQFAEDVRGNRSAIEFQQYYVKTVSKILFQHIGPILKFDLQVPDLPLDEYSVIDQWLLFLSRQGPEELILNNSDRIPYCVPSCIFSCPKLIKVHISKCICKTVPTALEGFRTLRDLRLFQITFESPVQITLPKLAILCINRCWGVRWFNISCLRLKRLSFCDNDDLELSHYINCSELILARIWLLNGVVEHHRQNERISLTKLLSPWPSLEYLGLNGDYLKYMVAGSTIPEKLPTATLKCLTILVMFHFGYNFDEIVCTLCLLRSAVNLRKLAILAKKIVHTDIKVADYLEKPGLMNQSLEGLQTVMMINFQGSRNELLFVKLLLANSPSIERMFLEEDKNIDPVVRLGISKELMQFSRASTKAKIIFQPELFEIYRRFYTSV
;
A
#
# COMPACT_ATOMS: atom_id res chain seq x y z
N MET A 1 -64.73 -13.38 37.07
CA MET A 1 -63.46 -12.94 37.71
C MET A 1 -62.40 -13.04 36.63
N GLY A 2 -62.00 -12.00 35.91
CA GLY A 2 -61.64 -10.64 36.32
C GLY A 2 -60.24 -10.42 35.75
N SER A 3 -60.16 -10.02 34.49
CA SER A 3 -58.92 -9.77 33.76
C SER A 3 -58.28 -8.46 34.23
N GLU A 4 -57.19 -8.56 35.00
CA GLU A 4 -56.38 -7.39 35.35
C GLU A 4 -55.56 -6.93 34.14
N LYS A 5 -56.14 -6.00 33.38
CA LYS A 5 -55.36 -5.08 32.55
C LYS A 5 -54.53 -4.21 33.48
N ARG A 6 -53.20 -4.40 33.48
CA ARG A 6 -52.26 -3.43 34.05
C ARG A 6 -52.31 -2.15 33.22
N THR A 7 -53.10 -1.19 33.70
CA THR A 7 -53.16 0.19 33.21
C THR A 7 -51.80 0.84 33.42
N ARG A 8 -51.15 1.30 32.35
CA ARG A 8 -50.00 2.21 32.46
C ARG A 8 -50.50 3.53 33.00
N ILE A 9 -49.94 3.96 34.13
CA ILE A 9 -50.13 5.29 34.68
C ILE A 9 -49.31 6.23 33.80
N ASP A 10 -49.98 7.08 33.03
CA ASP A 10 -49.36 8.20 32.34
C ASP A 10 -48.96 9.24 33.39
N MET A 11 -47.68 9.26 33.76
CA MET A 11 -47.09 10.40 34.46
C MET A 11 -46.82 11.50 33.44
N GLU A 12 -47.58 12.58 33.54
CA GLU A 12 -47.32 13.86 32.88
C GLU A 12 -45.92 14.36 33.26
N GLY A 13 -45.02 14.20 32.30
CA GLY A 13 -43.60 14.53 32.38
C GLY A 13 -42.87 13.93 31.19
N CYS A 14 -43.52 13.89 30.02
CA CYS A 14 -42.94 13.34 28.80
C CYS A 14 -41.89 14.35 28.33
N SER A 15 -40.64 14.19 28.77
CA SER A 15 -39.51 14.73 28.04
C SER A 15 -39.70 14.29 26.59
N LEU A 16 -40.03 15.22 25.70
CA LEU A 16 -40.26 14.95 24.28
C LEU A 16 -39.15 14.00 23.83
N ASP A 17 -39.51 12.80 23.32
CA ASP A 17 -38.54 11.84 22.83
C ASP A 17 -37.95 12.37 21.52
N ARG A 18 -36.99 13.28 21.68
CA ARG A 18 -36.35 14.04 20.60
C ARG A 18 -35.53 13.15 19.67
N ILE A 19 -35.09 11.99 20.16
CA ILE A 19 -34.29 11.02 19.40
C ILE A 19 -35.20 10.18 18.50
N SER A 20 -36.38 9.79 18.97
CA SER A 20 -37.37 9.10 18.13
C SER A 20 -38.05 10.03 17.11
N SER A 21 -38.12 11.34 17.40
CA SER A 21 -38.69 12.33 16.47
C SER A 21 -37.76 12.72 15.32
N LEU A 22 -36.51 12.23 15.28
CA LEU A 22 -35.58 12.56 14.21
C LEU A 22 -36.10 12.04 12.85
N PRO A 23 -36.02 12.84 11.77
CA PRO A 23 -36.26 12.37 10.42
C PRO A 23 -35.31 11.24 10.01
N ASP A 24 -35.78 10.33 9.15
CA ASP A 24 -35.04 9.11 8.80
C ASP A 24 -33.68 9.41 8.17
N ASN A 25 -33.59 10.46 7.33
CA ASN A 25 -32.33 10.89 6.73
C ASN A 25 -31.29 11.35 7.78
N VAL A 26 -31.73 11.92 8.90
CA VAL A 26 -30.83 12.32 10.00
C VAL A 26 -30.35 11.09 10.77
N ILE A 27 -31.24 10.12 10.99
CA ILE A 27 -30.90 8.85 11.63
C ILE A 27 -29.88 8.09 10.76
N ASP A 28 -30.13 7.97 9.46
CA ASP A 28 -29.20 7.34 8.52
C ASP A 28 -27.83 8.02 8.55
N HIS A 29 -27.82 9.36 8.55
CA HIS A 29 -26.58 10.13 8.65
C HIS A 29 -25.84 9.88 9.96
N ILE A 30 -26.53 9.75 11.09
CA ILE A 30 -25.91 9.38 12.38
C ILE A 30 -25.29 7.97 12.29
N LEU A 31 -26.04 7.00 11.77
CA LEU A 31 -25.60 5.60 11.69
C LEU A 31 -24.36 5.42 10.81
N VAL A 32 -24.18 6.23 9.75
CA VAL A 32 -22.97 6.23 8.90
C VAL A 32 -21.68 6.48 9.70
N TYR A 33 -21.74 7.22 10.81
CA TYR A 33 -20.56 7.49 11.65
C TYR A 33 -20.36 6.47 12.77
N LEU A 34 -21.28 5.52 12.95
CA LEU A 34 -21.19 4.52 14.01
C LEU A 34 -20.59 3.21 13.45
N PRO A 35 -19.65 2.57 14.17
CA PRO A 35 -19.27 1.19 13.89
C PRO A 35 -20.50 0.28 13.91
N THR A 36 -20.51 -0.80 13.11
CA THR A 36 -21.64 -1.74 12.99
C THR A 36 -22.19 -2.19 14.34
N ARG A 37 -21.31 -2.45 15.31
CA ARG A 37 -21.68 -2.84 16.68
C ARG A 37 -22.44 -1.72 17.40
N ASP A 38 -21.97 -0.49 17.34
CA ASP A 38 -22.60 0.65 18.02
C ASP A 38 -23.89 1.06 17.32
N ALA A 39 -23.92 1.00 15.98
CA ALA A 39 -25.15 1.13 15.19
C ALA A 39 -26.20 0.13 15.66
N ALA A 40 -25.85 -1.14 15.84
CA ALA A 40 -26.78 -2.16 16.37
C ALA A 40 -27.21 -1.86 17.82
N ARG A 41 -26.35 -1.26 18.66
CA ARG A 41 -26.71 -0.88 20.05
C ARG A 41 -27.75 0.23 20.10
N THR A 42 -27.86 1.08 19.08
CA THR A 42 -28.92 2.11 19.01
C THR A 42 -30.33 1.50 18.99
N SER A 43 -30.47 0.20 18.69
CA SER A 43 -31.75 -0.51 18.71
C SER A 43 -32.51 -0.47 20.04
N ILE A 44 -31.83 -0.14 21.15
CA ILE A 44 -32.44 0.00 22.48
C ILE A 44 -33.03 1.39 22.73
N LEU A 45 -32.70 2.39 21.89
CA LEU A 45 -33.10 3.78 22.12
C LEU A 45 -34.62 3.95 22.00
N SER A 46 -35.25 3.32 20.99
CA SER A 46 -36.70 3.24 20.88
C SER A 46 -37.17 2.19 19.88
N SER A 47 -38.49 1.99 19.76
CA SER A 47 -39.07 1.12 18.74
C SER A 47 -38.69 1.52 17.32
N LYS A 48 -38.52 2.83 17.07
CA LYS A 48 -38.12 3.37 15.76
C LYS A 48 -36.71 2.93 15.40
N TRP A 49 -35.77 2.99 16.35
CA TRP A 49 -34.36 2.64 16.13
C TRP A 49 -34.07 1.14 16.07
N ARG A 50 -35.02 0.30 16.51
CA ARG A 50 -34.84 -1.15 16.69
C ARG A 50 -34.26 -1.87 15.46
N TYR A 51 -34.69 -1.48 14.26
CA TYR A 51 -34.36 -2.17 13.02
C TYR A 51 -33.62 -1.31 11.98
N ILE A 52 -33.41 -0.02 12.23
CA ILE A 52 -32.82 0.89 11.22
C ILE A 52 -31.37 0.48 10.89
N TRP A 53 -30.61 0.02 11.88
CA TRP A 53 -29.25 -0.46 11.67
C TRP A 53 -29.16 -1.65 10.70
N ALA A 54 -30.22 -2.46 10.59
CA ALA A 54 -30.28 -3.57 9.63
C ALA A 54 -30.45 -3.09 8.19
N GLY A 55 -30.80 -1.82 7.98
CA GLY A 55 -30.83 -1.19 6.66
C GLY A 55 -29.54 -0.52 6.24
N HIS A 56 -28.51 -0.56 7.09
CA HIS A 56 -27.34 0.28 6.91
C HIS A 56 -26.44 -0.20 5.76
N PRO A 57 -26.16 0.63 4.74
CA PRO A 57 -25.46 0.17 3.54
C PRO A 57 -23.99 -0.24 3.75
N ASN A 58 -23.39 0.09 4.88
CA ASN A 58 -22.00 -0.21 5.19
C ASN A 58 -21.91 -1.25 6.30
N ILE A 59 -21.54 -2.48 5.95
CA ILE A 59 -21.34 -3.55 6.93
C ILE A 59 -19.83 -3.65 7.20
N VAL A 60 -19.40 -3.11 8.35
CA VAL A 60 -18.00 -3.09 8.79
C VAL A 60 -17.78 -4.07 9.93
N LEU A 61 -17.21 -5.23 9.60
CA LEU A 61 -16.92 -6.39 10.45
C LEU A 61 -15.41 -6.65 10.49
N ASN A 62 -14.62 -5.56 10.53
CA ASN A 62 -13.16 -5.57 10.45
C ASN A 62 -12.48 -6.08 11.73
N LYS A 63 -11.15 -5.98 11.81
CA LYS A 63 -10.36 -6.43 12.96
C LYS A 63 -10.84 -5.83 14.28
N GLN A 64 -11.21 -4.54 14.32
CA GLN A 64 -11.70 -3.92 15.55
C GLN A 64 -13.03 -4.54 15.98
N PHE A 65 -13.94 -4.79 15.04
CA PHE A 65 -15.20 -5.49 15.33
C PHE A 65 -14.93 -6.92 15.87
N ALA A 66 -13.97 -7.64 15.31
CA ALA A 66 -13.59 -8.96 15.80
C ALA A 66 -13.06 -8.91 17.24
N GLU A 67 -12.20 -7.95 17.59
CA GLU A 67 -11.71 -7.79 18.97
C GLU A 67 -12.81 -7.37 19.95
N ASP A 68 -13.71 -6.48 19.54
CA ASP A 68 -14.88 -6.09 20.32
C ASP A 68 -15.82 -7.27 20.63
N VAL A 69 -15.97 -8.18 19.65
CA VAL A 69 -16.78 -9.40 19.78
C VAL A 69 -16.05 -10.47 20.59
N ARG A 70 -14.71 -10.53 20.53
CA ARG A 70 -13.89 -11.48 21.29
C ARG A 70 -14.15 -11.34 22.79
N GLY A 71 -13.96 -10.15 23.35
CA GLY A 71 -14.04 -9.94 24.81
C GLY A 71 -13.16 -10.96 25.56
N ASN A 72 -13.71 -11.59 26.60
CA ASN A 72 -13.01 -12.58 27.43
C ASN A 72 -13.23 -14.05 26.98
N ARG A 73 -13.74 -14.27 25.76
CA ARG A 73 -14.03 -15.62 25.26
C ARG A 73 -12.74 -16.40 24.97
N SER A 74 -12.79 -17.71 25.17
CA SER A 74 -11.77 -18.61 24.62
C SER A 74 -11.78 -18.56 23.08
N ALA A 75 -10.73 -19.11 22.45
CA ALA A 75 -10.64 -19.13 20.99
C ALA A 75 -11.85 -19.81 20.33
N ILE A 76 -12.26 -20.98 20.84
CA ILE A 76 -13.36 -21.79 20.29
C ILE A 76 -14.71 -21.08 20.47
N GLU A 77 -14.97 -20.53 21.65
CA GLU A 77 -16.21 -19.77 21.91
C GLU A 77 -16.29 -18.52 21.04
N PHE A 78 -15.16 -17.84 20.83
CA PHE A 78 -15.09 -16.69 19.94
C PHE A 78 -15.44 -17.07 18.51
N GLN A 79 -14.86 -18.14 17.97
CA GLN A 79 -15.12 -18.61 16.60
C GLN A 79 -16.63 -18.86 16.40
N GLN A 80 -17.22 -19.70 17.24
CA GLN A 80 -18.65 -20.05 17.16
C GLN A 80 -19.55 -18.80 17.30
N TYR A 81 -19.24 -17.94 18.26
CA TYR A 81 -20.02 -16.72 18.50
C TYR A 81 -19.87 -15.72 17.36
N TYR A 82 -18.66 -15.55 16.81
CA TYR A 82 -18.38 -14.67 15.69
C TYR A 82 -19.12 -15.14 14.43
N VAL A 83 -18.99 -16.41 14.06
CA VAL A 83 -19.68 -17.01 12.90
C VAL A 83 -21.18 -16.83 13.01
N LYS A 84 -21.76 -17.14 14.19
CA LYS A 84 -23.19 -16.96 14.45
C LYS A 84 -23.62 -15.50 14.35
N THR A 85 -22.80 -14.59 14.89
CA THR A 85 -23.10 -13.14 14.90
C THR A 85 -23.04 -12.56 13.49
N VAL A 86 -21.99 -12.85 12.72
CA VAL A 86 -21.83 -12.38 11.34
C VAL A 86 -22.93 -12.95 10.44
N SER A 87 -23.21 -14.25 10.53
CA SER A 87 -24.32 -14.86 9.76
C SER A 87 -25.65 -14.20 10.08
N LYS A 88 -25.92 -13.89 11.35
CA LYS A 88 -27.15 -13.21 11.76
C LYS A 88 -27.21 -11.79 11.19
N ILE A 89 -26.11 -11.03 11.25
CA ILE A 89 -26.05 -9.67 10.67
C ILE A 89 -26.34 -9.72 9.17
N LEU A 90 -25.67 -10.61 8.44
CA LEU A 90 -25.81 -10.73 6.98
C LEU A 90 -27.21 -11.17 6.55
N PHE A 91 -27.75 -12.23 7.15
CA PHE A 91 -29.04 -12.78 6.75
C PHE A 91 -30.25 -12.01 7.30
N GLN A 92 -30.04 -11.09 8.24
CA GLN A 92 -31.06 -10.16 8.71
C GLN A 92 -30.91 -8.75 8.10
N HIS A 93 -29.93 -8.54 7.23
CA HIS A 93 -29.73 -7.27 6.54
C HIS A 93 -30.89 -7.00 5.57
N ILE A 94 -31.40 -5.78 5.58
CA ILE A 94 -32.56 -5.33 4.79
C ILE A 94 -32.14 -4.14 3.93
N GLY A 95 -31.82 -4.38 2.67
CA GLY A 95 -31.52 -3.31 1.72
C GLY A 95 -30.15 -3.47 1.06
N PRO A 96 -29.68 -2.45 0.32
CA PRO A 96 -28.45 -2.55 -0.44
C PRO A 96 -27.24 -2.61 0.50
N ILE A 97 -26.22 -3.35 0.10
CA ILE A 97 -24.89 -3.33 0.72
C ILE A 97 -23.97 -2.60 -0.26
N LEU A 98 -23.49 -1.43 0.12
CA LEU A 98 -22.54 -0.65 -0.68
C LEU A 98 -21.10 -0.99 -0.29
N LYS A 99 -20.83 -1.12 1.01
CA LYS A 99 -19.52 -1.48 1.53
C LYS A 99 -19.60 -2.70 2.42
N PHE A 100 -18.72 -3.66 2.17
CA PHE A 100 -18.54 -4.83 3.01
C PHE A 100 -17.06 -4.97 3.40
N ASP A 101 -16.78 -4.90 4.70
CA ASP A 101 -15.43 -5.06 5.26
C ASP A 101 -15.45 -6.21 6.27
N LEU A 102 -14.80 -7.33 5.95
CA LEU A 102 -14.82 -8.55 6.74
C LEU A 102 -13.42 -8.95 7.17
N GLN A 103 -13.27 -9.13 8.48
CA GLN A 103 -12.19 -9.88 9.06
C GLN A 103 -12.59 -11.36 9.12
N VAL A 104 -12.02 -12.19 8.25
CA VAL A 104 -12.13 -13.65 8.39
C VAL A 104 -11.36 -14.04 9.66
N PRO A 105 -12.03 -14.66 10.65
CA PRO A 105 -11.37 -15.14 11.86
C PRO A 105 -10.54 -16.40 11.56
N ASP A 106 -9.62 -16.73 12.45
CA ASP A 106 -8.93 -18.02 12.47
C ASP A 106 -9.98 -19.11 12.74
N LEU A 107 -10.29 -19.99 11.77
CA LEU A 107 -11.35 -21.00 11.87
C LEU A 107 -10.80 -22.41 11.64
N PRO A 108 -11.39 -23.44 12.25
CA PRO A 108 -11.19 -24.82 11.81
C PRO A 108 -11.49 -24.97 10.31
N LEU A 109 -10.71 -25.81 9.60
CA LEU A 109 -10.78 -25.96 8.14
C LEU A 109 -12.17 -26.34 7.61
N ASP A 110 -12.97 -27.03 8.42
CA ASP A 110 -14.34 -27.47 8.12
C ASP A 110 -15.39 -26.34 8.14
N GLU A 111 -15.10 -25.20 8.79
CA GLU A 111 -16.04 -24.08 8.91
C GLU A 111 -15.95 -23.04 7.78
N TYR A 112 -14.96 -23.15 6.88
CA TYR A 112 -14.79 -22.22 5.75
C TYR A 112 -15.99 -22.18 4.79
N SER A 113 -16.78 -23.26 4.74
CA SER A 113 -18.02 -23.32 3.97
C SER A 113 -19.04 -22.24 4.35
N VAL A 114 -19.02 -21.76 5.60
CA VAL A 114 -19.90 -20.68 6.06
C VAL A 114 -19.46 -19.34 5.47
N ILE A 115 -18.16 -19.11 5.33
CA ILE A 115 -17.61 -17.91 4.69
C ILE A 115 -17.98 -17.89 3.21
N ASP A 116 -17.93 -19.04 2.54
CA ASP A 116 -18.36 -19.17 1.15
C ASP A 116 -19.83 -18.76 0.98
N GLN A 117 -20.70 -19.13 1.93
CA GLN A 117 -22.10 -18.72 1.93
C GLN A 117 -22.26 -17.20 2.10
N TRP A 118 -21.46 -16.57 2.97
CA TRP A 118 -21.45 -15.12 3.13
C TRP A 118 -21.04 -14.41 1.84
N LEU A 119 -19.97 -14.87 1.20
CA LEU A 119 -19.48 -14.28 -0.05
C LEU A 119 -20.44 -14.52 -1.22
N LEU A 120 -21.11 -15.67 -1.27
CA LEU A 120 -22.17 -15.94 -2.24
C LEU A 120 -23.41 -15.05 -2.04
N PHE A 121 -23.78 -14.77 -0.79
CA PHE A 121 -24.83 -13.81 -0.48
C PHE A 121 -24.44 -12.40 -0.97
N LEU A 122 -23.21 -11.98 -0.69
CA LEU A 122 -22.70 -10.66 -1.08
C LEU A 122 -22.59 -10.50 -2.60
N SER A 123 -22.20 -11.56 -3.31
CA SER A 123 -22.13 -11.50 -4.77
C SER A 123 -23.49 -11.22 -5.42
N ARG A 124 -24.59 -11.61 -4.76
CA ARG A 124 -25.96 -11.31 -5.20
C ARG A 124 -26.40 -9.88 -4.87
N GLN A 125 -25.91 -9.31 -3.77
CA GLN A 125 -26.18 -7.91 -3.39
C GLN A 125 -25.41 -6.92 -4.26
N GLY A 126 -24.21 -7.30 -4.71
CA GLY A 126 -23.38 -6.52 -5.62
C GLY A 126 -22.82 -5.25 -4.97
N PRO A 127 -21.94 -5.38 -3.95
CA PRO A 127 -21.34 -4.23 -3.29
C PRO A 127 -20.45 -3.40 -4.22
N GLU A 128 -20.23 -2.14 -3.85
CA GLU A 128 -19.30 -1.23 -4.50
C GLU A 128 -17.89 -1.34 -3.90
N GLU A 129 -17.79 -1.59 -2.59
CA GLU A 129 -16.54 -1.78 -1.88
C GLU A 129 -16.51 -3.13 -1.17
N LEU A 130 -15.46 -3.92 -1.43
CA LEU A 130 -15.19 -5.17 -0.75
C LEU A 130 -13.81 -5.13 -0.12
N ILE A 131 -13.75 -5.38 1.19
CA ILE A 131 -12.52 -5.55 1.94
C ILE A 131 -12.61 -6.91 2.64
N LEU A 132 -11.70 -7.81 2.30
CA LEU A 132 -11.60 -9.15 2.87
C LEU A 132 -10.21 -9.32 3.45
N ASN A 133 -10.12 -9.44 4.77
CA ASN A 133 -8.86 -9.67 5.46
C ASN A 133 -8.89 -11.02 6.15
N ASN A 134 -8.00 -11.93 5.78
CA ASN A 134 -7.88 -13.21 6.46
C ASN A 134 -6.87 -13.14 7.61
N SER A 135 -7.30 -13.42 8.84
CA SER A 135 -6.42 -13.48 10.02
C SER A 135 -5.89 -14.88 10.28
N ASP A 136 -6.43 -15.90 9.62
CA ASP A 136 -6.01 -17.28 9.78
C ASP A 136 -4.54 -17.47 9.36
N ARG A 137 -3.91 -18.49 9.94
CA ARG A 137 -2.59 -18.98 9.54
C ARG A 137 -2.63 -19.58 8.14
N ILE A 138 -3.77 -20.19 7.77
CA ILE A 138 -3.97 -20.84 6.49
C ILE A 138 -4.63 -19.85 5.52
N PRO A 139 -4.10 -19.71 4.29
CA PRO A 139 -4.73 -18.87 3.29
C PRO A 139 -6.14 -19.36 2.91
N TYR A 140 -7.12 -18.46 2.93
CA TYR A 140 -8.50 -18.75 2.55
C TYR A 140 -8.66 -18.79 1.02
N CYS A 141 -9.29 -19.83 0.49
CA CYS A 141 -9.62 -19.92 -0.94
C CYS A 141 -10.86 -19.08 -1.26
N VAL A 142 -10.68 -17.95 -1.94
CA VAL A 142 -11.79 -17.03 -2.22
C VAL A 142 -12.68 -17.58 -3.35
N PRO A 143 -14.01 -17.70 -3.15
CA PRO A 143 -14.94 -18.12 -4.19
C PRO A 143 -14.94 -17.18 -5.38
N SER A 144 -15.02 -17.75 -6.58
CA SER A 144 -14.91 -16.99 -7.82
C SER A 144 -16.08 -16.03 -8.06
N CYS A 145 -17.24 -16.28 -7.45
CA CYS A 145 -18.45 -15.46 -7.58
C CYS A 145 -18.24 -14.00 -7.16
N ILE A 146 -17.29 -13.74 -6.25
CA ILE A 146 -17.03 -12.39 -5.75
C ILE A 146 -16.42 -11.48 -6.82
N PHE A 147 -15.64 -12.08 -7.75
CA PHE A 147 -15.00 -11.35 -8.85
C PHE A 147 -15.96 -11.04 -10.00
N SER A 148 -17.20 -11.55 -9.94
CA SER A 148 -18.25 -11.34 -10.95
C SER A 148 -19.19 -10.16 -10.63
N CYS A 149 -18.98 -9.43 -9.53
CA CYS A 149 -19.91 -8.35 -9.13
C CYS A 149 -19.72 -7.10 -10.02
N PRO A 150 -20.74 -6.67 -10.79
CA PRO A 150 -20.61 -5.62 -11.81
C PRO A 150 -20.49 -4.19 -11.26
N LYS A 151 -20.76 -3.99 -9.98
CA LYS A 151 -20.74 -2.69 -9.30
C LYS A 151 -19.45 -2.42 -8.52
N LEU A 152 -18.54 -3.40 -8.44
CA LEU A 152 -17.33 -3.25 -7.62
C LEU A 152 -16.45 -2.11 -8.15
N ILE A 153 -16.19 -1.15 -7.27
CA ILE A 153 -15.31 0.01 -7.47
C ILE A 153 -13.99 -0.21 -6.74
N LYS A 154 -14.03 -0.82 -5.55
CA LYS A 154 -12.86 -1.05 -4.70
C LYS A 154 -12.83 -2.48 -4.17
N VAL A 155 -11.69 -3.13 -4.33
CA VAL A 155 -11.44 -4.48 -3.82
C VAL A 155 -10.11 -4.49 -3.07
N HIS A 156 -10.14 -4.88 -1.80
CA HIS A 156 -8.97 -5.17 -1.00
C HIS A 156 -9.06 -6.60 -0.46
N ILE A 157 -8.13 -7.46 -0.84
CA ILE A 157 -8.09 -8.85 -0.37
C ILE A 157 -6.73 -9.09 0.26
N SER A 158 -6.70 -9.70 1.45
CA SER A 158 -5.46 -10.07 2.12
C SER A 158 -5.44 -11.50 2.64
N LYS A 159 -4.28 -12.18 2.46
CA LYS A 159 -3.99 -13.55 2.93
C LYS A 159 -4.94 -14.63 2.39
N CYS A 160 -5.10 -14.66 1.07
CA CYS A 160 -6.05 -15.54 0.38
C CYS A 160 -5.42 -16.26 -0.83
N ILE A 161 -6.05 -17.35 -1.28
CA ILE A 161 -5.72 -18.09 -2.51
C ILE A 161 -6.77 -17.78 -3.58
N CYS A 162 -6.31 -17.57 -4.82
CA CYS A 162 -7.12 -17.42 -6.01
C CYS A 162 -6.81 -18.56 -7.02
N LYS A 163 -7.69 -19.56 -7.12
CA LYS A 163 -7.50 -20.81 -7.88
C LYS A 163 -7.95 -20.79 -9.37
N THR A 164 -7.81 -19.69 -10.09
CA THR A 164 -8.30 -19.45 -11.48
C THR A 164 -9.73 -18.98 -11.73
N VAL A 165 -9.78 -18.25 -12.85
CA VAL A 165 -10.79 -17.54 -13.64
C VAL A 165 -12.08 -18.31 -13.92
N PRO A 166 -13.27 -17.71 -13.69
CA PRO A 166 -14.35 -17.85 -14.64
C PRO A 166 -14.16 -16.78 -15.73
N THR A 167 -14.55 -17.12 -16.94
CA THR A 167 -15.00 -16.23 -18.03
C THR A 167 -15.95 -15.09 -17.58
N ALA A 168 -16.28 -15.00 -16.28
CA ALA A 168 -17.13 -14.04 -15.58
C ALA A 168 -16.40 -12.81 -14.99
N LEU A 169 -15.14 -12.54 -15.34
CA LEU A 169 -14.46 -11.28 -14.98
C LEU A 169 -15.04 -10.03 -15.69
N GLU A 170 -16.16 -10.18 -16.41
CA GLU A 170 -16.99 -9.07 -16.88
C GLU A 170 -17.46 -8.13 -15.74
N GLY A 171 -17.44 -8.61 -14.49
CA GLY A 171 -17.84 -7.85 -13.30
C GLY A 171 -16.94 -6.64 -12.97
N PHE A 172 -15.65 -6.68 -13.29
CA PHE A 172 -14.72 -5.61 -12.89
C PHE A 172 -14.59 -4.43 -13.85
N ARG A 173 -15.56 -4.24 -14.75
CA ARG A 173 -15.58 -3.09 -15.68
C ARG A 173 -15.61 -1.73 -14.96
N THR A 174 -16.09 -1.69 -13.71
CA THR A 174 -16.18 -0.47 -12.88
C THR A 174 -15.00 -0.27 -11.92
N LEU A 175 -14.15 -1.29 -11.75
CA LEU A 175 -13.12 -1.32 -10.71
C LEU A 175 -12.10 -0.20 -10.90
N ARG A 176 -11.82 0.54 -9.82
CA ARG A 176 -10.89 1.68 -9.79
C ARG A 176 -9.73 1.47 -8.83
N ASP A 177 -9.93 0.72 -7.74
CA ASP A 177 -8.92 0.47 -6.70
C ASP A 177 -8.84 -1.03 -6.41
N LEU A 178 -7.71 -1.65 -6.78
CA LEU A 178 -7.43 -3.06 -6.52
C LEU A 178 -6.19 -3.18 -5.64
N ARG A 179 -6.36 -3.74 -4.45
CA ARG A 179 -5.30 -3.98 -3.47
C ARG A 179 -5.26 -5.45 -3.07
N LEU A 180 -4.12 -6.09 -3.31
CA LEU A 180 -3.89 -7.50 -3.05
C LEU A 180 -2.68 -7.62 -2.12
N PHE A 181 -2.85 -8.28 -0.98
CA PHE A 181 -1.79 -8.47 0.01
C PHE A 181 -1.66 -9.94 0.38
N GLN A 182 -0.50 -10.56 0.21
CA GLN A 182 -0.31 -11.98 0.54
C GLN A 182 -1.30 -12.90 -0.20
N ILE A 183 -1.43 -12.71 -1.51
CA ILE A 183 -2.30 -13.53 -2.36
C ILE A 183 -1.49 -14.57 -3.12
N THR A 184 -1.95 -15.82 -3.11
CA THR A 184 -1.42 -16.87 -3.98
C THR A 184 -2.28 -16.99 -5.22
N PHE A 185 -1.69 -16.75 -6.40
CA PHE A 185 -2.28 -17.11 -7.68
C PHE A 185 -1.82 -18.52 -8.04
N GLU A 186 -2.75 -19.44 -8.30
CA GLU A 186 -2.40 -20.83 -8.68
C GLU A 186 -2.43 -21.06 -10.21
N SER A 187 -2.75 -20.02 -10.99
CA SER A 187 -3.22 -20.20 -12.36
C SER A 187 -3.16 -18.90 -13.17
N PRO A 188 -2.90 -18.94 -14.50
CA PRO A 188 -2.97 -17.78 -15.38
C PRO A 188 -4.34 -17.09 -15.37
N VAL A 189 -4.30 -15.76 -15.28
CA VAL A 189 -5.42 -14.84 -15.16
C VAL A 189 -5.09 -13.64 -16.06
N GLN A 190 -5.86 -13.46 -17.13
CA GLN A 190 -5.79 -12.26 -17.97
C GLN A 190 -7.05 -11.44 -17.77
N ILE A 191 -6.91 -10.24 -17.21
CA ILE A 191 -8.03 -9.35 -16.88
C ILE A 191 -7.86 -8.03 -17.61
N THR A 192 -8.93 -7.54 -18.23
CA THR A 192 -8.97 -6.15 -18.70
C THR A 192 -9.72 -5.29 -17.68
N LEU A 193 -9.02 -4.32 -17.09
CA LEU A 193 -9.57 -3.41 -16.08
C LEU A 193 -9.50 -1.97 -16.59
N PRO A 194 -10.46 -1.55 -17.45
CA PRO A 194 -10.33 -0.31 -18.23
C PRO A 194 -10.43 0.97 -17.39
N LYS A 195 -11.03 0.90 -16.19
CA LYS A 195 -11.19 2.04 -15.27
C LYS A 195 -10.25 2.00 -14.07
N LEU A 196 -9.33 1.02 -14.02
CA LEU A 196 -8.43 0.86 -12.89
C LEU A 196 -7.49 2.05 -12.78
N ALA A 197 -7.53 2.71 -11.63
CA ALA A 197 -6.70 3.87 -11.33
C ALA A 197 -5.59 3.53 -10.32
N ILE A 198 -5.83 2.58 -9.42
CA ILE A 198 -4.90 2.17 -8.36
C ILE A 198 -4.73 0.64 -8.40
N LEU A 199 -3.49 0.19 -8.50
CA LEU A 199 -3.10 -1.20 -8.40
C LEU A 199 -1.99 -1.34 -7.35
N CYS A 200 -2.30 -2.07 -6.27
CA CYS A 200 -1.34 -2.40 -5.23
C CYS A 200 -1.27 -3.92 -5.07
N ILE A 201 -0.10 -4.51 -5.32
CA ILE A 201 0.13 -5.94 -5.16
C ILE A 201 1.34 -6.11 -4.24
N ASN A 202 1.15 -6.77 -3.12
CA ASN A 202 2.16 -6.84 -2.07
C ASN A 202 2.26 -8.27 -1.51
N ARG A 203 3.46 -8.84 -1.43
CA ARG A 203 3.74 -10.18 -0.90
C ARG A 203 2.95 -11.30 -1.60
N CYS A 204 2.62 -11.12 -2.87
CA CYS A 204 1.84 -12.08 -3.64
C CYS A 204 2.74 -13.08 -4.37
N TRP A 205 2.24 -14.30 -4.54
CA TRP A 205 2.91 -15.43 -5.17
C TRP A 205 2.23 -15.80 -6.49
N GLY A 206 3.02 -16.14 -7.51
CA GLY A 206 2.50 -16.44 -8.84
C GLY A 206 2.05 -15.20 -9.62
N VAL A 207 2.63 -14.02 -9.36
CA VAL A 207 2.21 -12.75 -9.99
C VAL A 207 2.38 -12.75 -11.51
N ARG A 208 3.32 -13.53 -12.06
CA ARG A 208 3.42 -13.80 -13.51
C ARG A 208 2.12 -14.29 -14.14
N TRP A 209 1.30 -14.97 -13.35
CA TRP A 209 0.01 -15.46 -13.79
C TRP A 209 -1.07 -14.38 -13.73
N PHE A 210 -0.82 -13.24 -13.09
CA PHE A 210 -1.78 -12.15 -12.96
C PHE A 210 -1.48 -11.03 -13.95
N ASN A 211 -2.03 -11.15 -15.16
CA ASN A 211 -1.87 -10.19 -16.25
C ASN A 211 -3.07 -9.23 -16.29
N ILE A 212 -2.83 -7.95 -15.96
CA ILE A 212 -3.84 -6.90 -16.06
C ILE A 212 -3.54 -5.99 -17.25
N SER A 213 -4.46 -5.95 -18.20
CA SER A 213 -4.55 -4.88 -19.18
C SER A 213 -5.28 -3.68 -18.57
N CYS A 214 -4.53 -2.64 -18.21
CA CYS A 214 -5.06 -1.37 -17.72
C CYS A 214 -4.30 -0.22 -18.38
N LEU A 215 -5.03 0.78 -18.89
CA LEU A 215 -4.43 1.93 -19.61
C LEU A 215 -4.54 3.24 -18.82
N ARG A 216 -5.51 3.33 -17.91
CA ARG A 216 -5.81 4.53 -17.10
C ARG A 216 -5.22 4.47 -15.69
N LEU A 217 -4.20 3.64 -15.51
CA LEU A 217 -3.59 3.42 -14.21
C LEU A 217 -2.81 4.67 -13.80
N LYS A 218 -3.13 5.21 -12.62
CA LYS A 218 -2.48 6.40 -12.05
C LYS A 218 -1.48 6.04 -10.97
N ARG A 219 -1.72 4.95 -10.23
CA ARG A 219 -0.85 4.48 -9.15
C ARG A 219 -0.58 2.99 -9.28
N LEU A 220 0.70 2.64 -9.29
CA LEU A 220 1.20 1.28 -9.32
C LEU A 220 2.12 1.05 -8.12
N SER A 221 1.83 0.04 -7.32
CA SER A 221 2.68 -0.35 -6.18
C SER A 221 2.88 -1.85 -6.14
N PHE A 222 4.11 -2.28 -6.35
CA PHE A 222 4.58 -3.64 -6.12
C PHE A 222 5.50 -3.67 -4.91
N CYS A 223 5.27 -4.61 -4.00
CA CYS A 223 6.09 -4.81 -2.82
C CYS A 223 6.29 -6.30 -2.58
N ASP A 224 7.52 -6.79 -2.66
CA ASP A 224 7.92 -8.12 -2.21
C ASP A 224 7.15 -9.25 -2.91
N ASN A 225 7.01 -9.17 -4.24
CA ASN A 225 6.29 -10.17 -5.03
C ASN A 225 7.26 -11.06 -5.81
N ASP A 226 6.95 -12.36 -5.85
CA ASP A 226 7.72 -13.32 -6.64
C ASP A 226 7.30 -13.26 -8.12
N ASP A 227 8.26 -13.48 -9.04
CA ASP A 227 8.05 -13.56 -10.49
C ASP A 227 7.33 -12.35 -11.12
N LEU A 228 7.59 -11.13 -10.64
CA LEU A 228 6.97 -9.92 -11.17
C LEU A 228 7.48 -9.59 -12.59
N GLU A 229 6.57 -9.53 -13.55
CA GLU A 229 6.86 -9.17 -14.94
C GLU A 229 6.30 -7.78 -15.30
N LEU A 230 7.14 -6.76 -15.21
CA LEU A 230 6.74 -5.35 -15.41
C LEU A 230 6.37 -4.99 -16.86
N SER A 231 6.69 -5.84 -17.84
CA SER A 231 6.41 -5.60 -19.26
C SER A 231 4.94 -5.31 -19.54
N HIS A 232 4.04 -5.93 -18.76
CA HIS A 232 2.59 -5.77 -18.87
C HIS A 232 2.10 -4.35 -18.52
N TYR A 233 2.85 -3.61 -17.70
CA TYR A 233 2.45 -2.30 -17.18
C TYR A 233 3.12 -1.12 -17.90
N ILE A 234 3.95 -1.42 -18.92
CA ILE A 234 4.61 -0.44 -19.78
C ILE A 234 3.57 0.49 -20.41
N ASN A 235 2.41 0.01 -20.85
CA ASN A 235 1.45 0.84 -21.61
C ASN A 235 0.63 1.85 -20.77
N CYS A 236 0.92 2.01 -19.47
CA CYS A 236 0.23 2.94 -18.58
C CYS A 236 0.78 4.37 -18.69
N SER A 237 0.39 5.13 -19.73
CA SER A 237 0.90 6.50 -19.94
C SER A 237 0.38 7.55 -18.95
N GLU A 238 -0.74 7.27 -18.28
CA GLU A 238 -1.35 8.11 -17.22
C GLU A 238 -0.73 7.89 -15.83
N LEU A 239 0.36 7.09 -15.73
CA LEU A 239 0.96 6.74 -14.45
C LEU A 239 1.64 7.95 -13.79
N ILE A 240 1.17 8.30 -12.59
CA ILE A 240 1.67 9.41 -11.77
C ILE A 240 2.61 8.89 -10.68
N LEU A 241 2.30 7.72 -10.12
CA LEU A 241 3.06 7.10 -9.04
C LEU A 241 3.39 5.65 -9.37
N ALA A 242 4.69 5.33 -9.33
CA ALA A 242 5.19 3.96 -9.42
C ALA A 242 6.05 3.65 -8.19
N ARG A 243 5.76 2.55 -7.50
CA ARG A 243 6.57 2.03 -6.39
C ARG A 243 6.85 0.55 -6.65
N ILE A 244 8.13 0.18 -6.74
CA ILE A 244 8.58 -1.19 -6.94
C ILE A 244 9.57 -1.50 -5.82
N TRP A 245 9.16 -2.35 -4.90
CA TRP A 245 9.92 -2.73 -3.71
C TRP A 245 10.06 -4.26 -3.62
N LEU A 246 11.20 -4.77 -3.15
CA LEU A 246 11.47 -6.19 -2.87
C LEU A 246 12.11 -6.29 -1.48
N LEU A 247 11.61 -7.17 -0.61
CA LEU A 247 12.10 -7.31 0.77
C LEU A 247 13.24 -8.32 0.84
N ASN A 248 13.10 -9.43 0.11
CA ASN A 248 14.10 -10.47 0.03
C ASN A 248 14.88 -10.31 -1.28
N GLY A 249 16.16 -9.96 -1.21
CA GLY A 249 17.08 -9.84 -2.35
C GLY A 249 17.32 -11.14 -3.13
N VAL A 250 16.47 -12.15 -2.94
CA VAL A 250 16.42 -13.37 -3.72
C VAL A 250 15.42 -13.09 -4.85
N VAL A 251 15.90 -12.42 -5.90
CA VAL A 251 15.34 -12.68 -7.23
C VAL A 251 15.82 -14.11 -7.54
N GLU A 252 15.11 -15.10 -6.98
CA GLU A 252 15.42 -16.49 -7.24
C GLU A 252 15.44 -16.64 -8.75
N HIS A 253 16.53 -17.22 -9.24
CA HIS A 253 16.90 -17.23 -10.64
C HIS A 253 15.89 -18.01 -11.50
N HIS A 254 14.71 -17.46 -11.73
CA HIS A 254 13.86 -17.85 -12.84
C HIS A 254 14.49 -17.25 -14.10
N ARG A 255 15.52 -17.96 -14.58
CA ARG A 255 16.38 -17.70 -15.75
C ARG A 255 15.65 -17.64 -17.10
N GLN A 256 14.35 -17.37 -17.13
CA GLN A 256 13.54 -17.55 -18.35
C GLN A 256 12.78 -16.32 -18.85
N ASN A 257 12.75 -15.20 -18.11
CA ASN A 257 12.01 -14.01 -18.57
C ASN A 257 12.92 -12.91 -19.15
N GLU A 258 12.41 -12.21 -20.14
CA GLU A 258 13.10 -11.12 -20.85
C GLU A 258 13.41 -9.97 -19.87
N ARG A 259 14.70 -9.64 -19.70
CA ARG A 259 15.12 -8.56 -18.80
C ARG A 259 14.60 -7.22 -19.32
N ILE A 260 13.86 -6.50 -18.49
CA ILE A 260 13.43 -5.14 -18.81
C ILE A 260 14.50 -4.12 -18.39
N SER A 261 15.04 -3.39 -19.36
CA SER A 261 15.99 -2.32 -19.08
C SER A 261 15.30 -1.11 -18.45
N LEU A 262 16.07 -0.27 -17.76
CA LEU A 262 15.54 0.94 -17.12
C LEU A 262 14.94 1.92 -18.13
N THR A 263 15.52 1.99 -19.34
CA THR A 263 14.97 2.76 -20.46
C THR A 263 13.63 2.21 -20.95
N LYS A 264 13.49 0.89 -21.13
CA LYS A 264 12.25 0.24 -21.56
C LYS A 264 11.13 0.39 -20.52
N LEU A 265 11.49 0.38 -19.22
CA LEU A 265 10.52 0.54 -18.14
C LEU A 265 9.97 1.96 -18.02
N LEU A 266 10.84 2.98 -18.14
CA LEU A 266 10.48 4.37 -17.81
C LEU A 266 10.09 5.23 -19.01
N SER A 267 10.55 4.91 -20.23
CA SER A 267 10.13 5.62 -21.45
C SER A 267 8.62 5.74 -21.64
N PRO A 268 7.78 4.77 -21.24
CA PRO A 268 6.33 4.83 -21.46
C PRO A 268 5.55 5.67 -20.44
N TRP A 269 6.21 6.19 -19.39
CA TRP A 269 5.55 6.86 -18.26
C TRP A 269 5.87 8.36 -18.24
N PRO A 270 5.36 9.15 -19.21
CA PRO A 270 5.71 10.56 -19.34
C PRO A 270 5.17 11.44 -18.20
N SER A 271 4.09 11.01 -17.55
CA SER A 271 3.39 11.76 -16.50
C SER A 271 3.86 11.44 -15.08
N LEU A 272 4.93 10.64 -14.94
CA LEU A 272 5.37 10.11 -13.66
C LEU A 272 5.93 11.22 -12.76
N GLU A 273 5.31 11.44 -11.60
CA GLU A 273 5.73 12.42 -10.60
C GLU A 273 6.48 11.80 -9.42
N TYR A 274 6.13 10.54 -9.08
CA TYR A 274 6.75 9.78 -8.01
C TYR A 274 7.27 8.44 -8.53
N LEU A 275 8.55 8.17 -8.29
CA LEU A 275 9.19 6.89 -8.58
C LEU A 275 9.88 6.35 -7.34
N GLY A 276 9.50 5.14 -6.95
CA GLY A 276 10.15 4.38 -5.90
C GLY A 276 10.72 3.08 -6.45
N LEU A 277 12.02 2.85 -6.33
CA LEU A 277 12.70 1.64 -6.83
C LEU A 277 13.51 0.96 -5.74
N ASN A 278 13.61 -0.36 -5.82
CA ASN A 278 14.44 -1.15 -4.93
C ASN A 278 15.87 -1.29 -5.46
N GLY A 279 16.86 -1.15 -4.58
CA GLY A 279 18.28 -1.29 -4.94
C GLY A 279 18.63 -2.65 -5.55
N ASP A 280 18.11 -3.75 -4.98
CA ASP A 280 18.38 -5.09 -5.51
C ASP A 280 17.68 -5.34 -6.86
N TYR A 281 16.53 -4.71 -7.10
CA TYR A 281 15.89 -4.73 -8.43
C TYR A 281 16.71 -3.99 -9.48
N LEU A 282 17.35 -2.86 -9.13
CA LEU A 282 18.22 -2.14 -10.06
C LEU A 282 19.35 -3.02 -10.58
N LYS A 283 19.98 -3.84 -9.73
CA LYS A 283 21.02 -4.81 -10.17
C LYS A 283 20.51 -5.75 -11.25
N TYR A 284 19.29 -6.26 -11.10
CA TYR A 284 18.68 -7.15 -12.07
C TYR A 284 18.45 -6.46 -13.43
N MET A 285 17.99 -5.21 -13.41
CA MET A 285 17.76 -4.43 -14.62
C MET A 285 19.05 -4.10 -15.38
N VAL A 286 20.18 -4.00 -14.68
CA VAL A 286 21.48 -3.62 -15.23
C VAL A 286 22.27 -4.82 -15.71
N ALA A 287 22.08 -6.00 -15.10
CA ALA A 287 22.86 -7.19 -15.39
C ALA A 287 22.92 -7.48 -16.90
N GLY A 288 24.12 -7.39 -17.48
CA GLY A 288 24.36 -7.64 -18.92
C GLY A 288 24.06 -6.47 -19.86
N SER A 289 23.85 -5.25 -19.35
CA SER A 289 23.65 -4.04 -20.15
C SER A 289 24.51 -2.87 -19.65
N THR A 290 24.84 -1.93 -20.53
CA THR A 290 25.48 -0.67 -20.15
C THR A 290 24.43 0.32 -19.68
N ILE A 291 24.60 0.87 -18.47
CA ILE A 291 23.73 1.95 -17.99
C ILE A 291 24.06 3.21 -18.78
N PRO A 292 23.08 3.85 -19.45
CA PRO A 292 23.34 5.11 -20.13
C PRO A 292 23.67 6.19 -19.10
N GLU A 293 24.50 7.17 -19.48
CA GLU A 293 24.82 8.29 -18.59
C GLU A 293 23.56 9.10 -18.21
N LYS A 294 22.63 9.21 -19.16
CA LYS A 294 21.34 9.89 -19.05
C LYS A 294 20.30 9.17 -19.90
N LEU A 295 19.06 9.12 -19.42
CA LEU A 295 17.91 8.63 -20.19
C LEU A 295 17.50 9.64 -21.27
N PRO A 296 16.75 9.23 -22.29
CA PRO A 296 16.23 10.16 -23.30
C PRO A 296 15.53 11.37 -22.67
N THR A 297 15.72 12.56 -23.24
CA THR A 297 15.38 13.86 -22.60
C THR A 297 13.91 14.03 -22.21
N ALA A 298 13.00 13.29 -22.84
CA ALA A 298 11.58 13.30 -22.49
C ALA A 298 11.24 12.42 -21.26
N THR A 299 12.10 11.48 -20.91
CA THR A 299 11.89 10.49 -19.84
C THR A 299 12.07 11.17 -18.47
N LEU A 300 11.10 11.01 -17.56
CA LEU A 300 11.10 11.57 -16.19
C LEU A 300 11.03 13.10 -16.08
N LYS A 301 10.59 13.82 -17.12
CA LYS A 301 10.44 15.29 -17.05
C LYS A 301 9.50 15.74 -15.92
N CYS A 302 8.46 14.97 -15.63
CA CYS A 302 7.50 15.29 -14.56
C CYS A 302 7.94 14.79 -13.17
N LEU A 303 9.06 14.06 -13.07
CA LEU A 303 9.45 13.41 -11.83
C LEU A 303 9.89 14.45 -10.80
N THR A 304 9.19 14.49 -9.66
CA THR A 304 9.47 15.42 -8.57
C THR A 304 9.98 14.71 -7.31
N ILE A 305 9.66 13.41 -7.16
CA ILE A 305 10.05 12.60 -6.01
C ILE A 305 10.68 11.29 -6.48
N LEU A 306 11.90 11.04 -6.03
CA LEU A 306 12.62 9.79 -6.25
C LEU A 306 12.91 9.12 -4.91
N VAL A 307 12.56 7.84 -4.80
CA VAL A 307 12.83 7.03 -3.61
C VAL A 307 13.60 5.78 -3.97
N MET A 308 14.72 5.55 -3.28
CA MET A 308 15.50 4.32 -3.35
C MET A 308 15.28 3.49 -2.09
N PHE A 309 14.62 2.34 -2.24
CA PHE A 309 14.36 1.39 -1.16
C PHE A 309 15.47 0.35 -1.07
N HIS A 310 15.83 -0.05 0.15
CA HIS A 310 16.80 -1.13 0.40
C HIS A 310 18.15 -0.90 -0.32
N PHE A 311 18.61 0.36 -0.31
CA PHE A 311 19.79 0.81 -1.05
C PHE A 311 21.08 0.42 -0.31
N GLY A 312 21.99 -0.26 -0.99
CA GLY A 312 23.25 -0.78 -0.43
C GLY A 312 24.50 -0.08 -0.91
N TYR A 313 24.40 0.99 -1.70
CA TYR A 313 25.55 1.75 -2.19
C TYR A 313 26.61 0.90 -2.89
N ASN A 314 26.17 -0.11 -3.66
CA ASN A 314 27.05 -0.83 -4.59
C ASN A 314 27.11 -0.11 -5.94
N PHE A 315 28.04 -0.54 -6.78
CA PHE A 315 28.33 0.14 -8.04
C PHE A 315 27.11 0.29 -8.95
N ASP A 316 26.36 -0.78 -9.21
CA ASP A 316 25.22 -0.75 -10.13
C ASP A 316 24.09 0.16 -9.63
N GLU A 317 23.79 0.11 -8.33
CA GLU A 317 22.80 0.96 -7.68
C GLU A 317 23.17 2.45 -7.74
N ILE A 318 24.43 2.79 -7.51
CA ILE A 318 24.94 4.17 -7.59
C ILE A 318 24.86 4.68 -9.02
N VAL A 319 25.36 3.92 -9.99
CA VAL A 319 25.34 4.34 -11.40
C VAL A 319 23.91 4.52 -11.90
N CYS A 320 22.98 3.62 -11.54
CA CYS A 320 21.56 3.78 -11.85
C CYS A 320 20.96 5.03 -11.23
N THR A 321 21.24 5.26 -9.95
CA THR A 321 20.69 6.42 -9.24
C THR A 321 21.20 7.71 -9.86
N LEU A 322 22.49 7.79 -10.21
CA LEU A 322 23.06 8.96 -10.90
C LEU A 322 22.45 9.15 -12.30
N CYS A 323 22.22 8.07 -13.05
CA CYS A 323 21.50 8.13 -14.33
C CYS A 323 20.10 8.75 -14.16
N LEU A 324 19.34 8.31 -13.14
CA LEU A 324 18.02 8.84 -12.83
C LEU A 324 18.09 10.32 -12.41
N LEU A 325 19.03 10.68 -11.55
CA LEU A 325 19.23 12.07 -11.10
C LEU A 325 19.57 13.02 -12.25
N ARG A 326 20.45 12.60 -13.17
CA ARG A 326 20.79 13.37 -14.38
C ARG A 326 19.61 13.52 -15.35
N SER A 327 18.67 12.57 -15.32
CA SER A 327 17.51 12.54 -16.22
C SER A 327 16.32 13.33 -15.65
N ALA A 328 16.13 13.32 -14.34
CA ALA A 328 15.00 13.95 -13.66
C ALA A 328 15.26 15.44 -13.36
N VAL A 329 15.14 16.28 -14.38
CA VAL A 329 15.47 17.72 -14.30
C VAL A 329 14.60 18.51 -13.32
N ASN A 330 13.38 18.05 -13.01
CA ASN A 330 12.45 18.69 -12.08
C ASN A 330 12.39 18.01 -10.70
N LEU A 331 13.37 17.16 -10.40
CA LEU A 331 13.42 16.44 -9.14
C LEU A 331 13.57 17.40 -7.96
N ARG A 332 12.67 17.31 -6.98
CA ARG A 332 12.68 18.16 -5.78
C ARG A 332 13.08 17.41 -4.52
N LYS A 333 12.71 16.12 -4.44
CA LYS A 333 12.92 15.29 -3.25
C LYS A 333 13.58 13.98 -3.62
N LEU A 334 14.66 13.66 -2.92
CA LEU A 334 15.32 12.36 -2.97
C LEU A 334 15.22 11.71 -1.59
N ALA A 335 14.72 10.48 -1.51
CA ALA A 335 14.77 9.68 -0.30
C ALA A 335 15.54 8.38 -0.55
N ILE A 336 16.45 8.03 0.35
CA ILE A 336 17.25 6.80 0.30
C ILE A 336 17.03 6.06 1.61
N LEU A 337 16.46 4.86 1.52
CA LEU A 337 16.30 3.95 2.64
C LEU A 337 17.40 2.91 2.53
N ALA A 338 18.47 3.12 3.29
CA ALA A 338 19.64 2.26 3.27
C ALA A 338 19.31 0.90 3.88
N LYS A 339 19.88 -0.16 3.29
CA LYS A 339 19.97 -1.47 3.93
C LYS A 339 21.23 -1.54 4.78
N LYS A 340 21.27 -2.51 5.69
CA LYS A 340 22.46 -2.78 6.49
C LYS A 340 23.64 -3.12 5.57
N ILE A 341 24.72 -2.35 5.65
CA ILE A 341 25.90 -2.52 4.80
C ILE A 341 26.86 -3.48 5.51
N VAL A 342 27.00 -4.68 4.98
CA VAL A 342 27.93 -5.70 5.54
C VAL A 342 29.32 -5.58 4.91
N HIS A 343 29.38 -5.20 3.62
CA HIS A 343 30.62 -5.04 2.87
C HIS A 343 30.59 -3.75 2.06
N THR A 344 31.71 -3.02 2.06
CA THR A 344 31.86 -1.79 1.25
C THR A 344 32.47 -2.17 -0.09
N ASP A 345 31.79 -1.86 -1.18
CA ASP A 345 32.33 -2.05 -2.53
C ASP A 345 33.36 -0.95 -2.83
N ILE A 346 34.64 -1.35 -2.89
CA ILE A 346 35.77 -0.43 -3.07
C ILE A 346 35.66 0.32 -4.41
N LYS A 347 35.09 -0.32 -5.44
CA LYS A 347 34.93 0.27 -6.78
C LYS A 347 34.04 1.52 -6.77
N VAL A 348 33.14 1.60 -5.80
CA VAL A 348 32.21 2.74 -5.67
C VAL A 348 32.95 3.98 -5.21
N ALA A 349 33.89 3.86 -4.29
CA ALA A 349 34.69 4.99 -3.82
C ALA A 349 35.51 5.59 -4.97
N ASP A 350 36.24 4.74 -5.70
CA ASP A 350 37.03 5.15 -6.87
C ASP A 350 36.16 5.81 -7.94
N TYR A 351 34.91 5.37 -8.11
CA TYR A 351 33.97 5.94 -9.05
C TYR A 351 33.43 7.30 -8.62
N LEU A 352 33.02 7.42 -7.34
CA LEU A 352 32.45 8.66 -6.78
C LEU A 352 33.49 9.79 -6.64
N GLU A 353 34.77 9.43 -6.50
CA GLU A 353 35.88 10.39 -6.42
C GLU A 353 36.35 10.90 -7.79
N LYS A 354 35.83 10.36 -8.91
CA LYS A 354 36.22 10.82 -10.26
C LYS A 354 35.85 12.29 -10.46
N PRO A 355 36.80 13.14 -10.91
CA PRO A 355 36.49 14.53 -11.22
C PRO A 355 35.50 14.61 -12.39
N GLY A 356 34.53 15.52 -12.30
CA GLY A 356 33.49 15.68 -13.34
C GLY A 356 32.48 14.54 -13.40
N LEU A 357 32.32 13.74 -12.34
CA LEU A 357 31.29 12.69 -12.33
C LEU A 357 29.88 13.25 -12.55
N MET A 358 29.61 14.43 -12.00
CA MET A 358 28.37 15.18 -12.25
C MET A 358 28.71 16.45 -13.03
N ASN A 359 28.58 16.37 -14.35
CA ASN A 359 28.77 17.52 -15.25
C ASN A 359 27.54 18.45 -15.30
N GLN A 360 26.43 18.05 -14.66
CA GLN A 360 25.17 18.78 -14.65
C GLN A 360 24.77 19.06 -13.19
N SER A 361 24.34 20.31 -12.95
CA SER A 361 23.84 20.77 -11.66
C SER A 361 22.43 20.23 -11.38
N LEU A 362 22.17 19.75 -10.18
CA LEU A 362 20.85 19.29 -9.71
C LEU A 362 20.01 20.49 -9.23
N GLU A 363 19.70 21.39 -10.16
CA GLU A 363 19.07 22.71 -9.91
C GLU A 363 17.73 22.64 -9.15
N GLY A 364 16.98 21.54 -9.31
CA GLY A 364 15.66 21.38 -8.68
C GLY A 364 15.69 20.76 -7.28
N LEU A 365 16.78 20.10 -6.88
CA LEU A 365 16.80 19.24 -5.70
C LEU A 365 16.80 20.08 -4.42
N GLN A 366 15.73 20.00 -3.64
CA GLN A 366 15.51 20.82 -2.44
C GLN A 366 15.67 20.04 -1.14
N THR A 367 15.22 18.79 -1.12
CA THR A 367 15.21 17.95 0.08
C THR A 367 15.81 16.60 -0.19
N VAL A 368 16.75 16.18 0.65
CA VAL A 368 17.31 14.84 0.66
C VAL A 368 16.99 14.18 2.00
N MET A 369 16.53 12.94 1.99
CA MET A 369 16.28 12.14 3.18
C MET A 369 17.08 10.85 3.09
N MET A 370 17.89 10.54 4.10
CA MET A 370 18.62 9.28 4.18
C MET A 370 18.26 8.61 5.49
N ILE A 371 17.64 7.44 5.38
CA ILE A 371 17.13 6.63 6.49
C ILE A 371 18.03 5.41 6.67
N ASN A 372 18.30 5.03 7.91
CA ASN A 372 19.28 4.01 8.30
C ASN A 372 20.71 4.38 7.85
N PHE A 373 21.07 5.66 7.97
CA PHE A 373 22.38 6.17 7.59
C PHE A 373 23.46 5.60 8.51
N GLN A 374 24.43 4.86 7.95
CA GLN A 374 25.50 4.19 8.71
C GLN A 374 26.82 4.97 8.75
N GLY A 375 26.98 5.98 7.88
CA GLY A 375 28.22 6.75 7.74
C GLY A 375 29.35 5.96 7.10
N SER A 376 29.03 4.97 6.28
CA SER A 376 30.03 4.25 5.48
C SER A 376 30.74 5.19 4.49
N ARG A 377 31.93 4.81 4.01
CA ARG A 377 32.68 5.62 3.03
C ARG A 377 31.86 5.92 1.78
N ASN A 378 31.12 4.94 1.24
CA ASN A 378 30.30 5.13 0.04
C ASN A 378 29.12 6.08 0.29
N GLU A 379 28.48 5.99 1.47
CA GLU A 379 27.42 6.93 1.90
C GLU A 379 27.94 8.36 1.98
N LEU A 380 29.08 8.56 2.65
CA LEU A 380 29.70 9.86 2.84
C LEU A 380 30.12 10.50 1.51
N LEU A 381 30.75 9.72 0.62
CA LEU A 381 31.10 10.18 -0.72
C LEU A 381 29.86 10.53 -1.55
N PHE A 382 28.78 9.76 -1.43
CA PHE A 382 27.53 10.06 -2.12
C PHE A 382 26.88 11.35 -1.58
N VAL A 383 26.87 11.55 -0.25
CA VAL A 383 26.43 12.82 0.36
C VAL A 383 27.27 13.99 -0.12
N LYS A 384 28.60 13.85 -0.13
CA LYS A 384 29.53 14.87 -0.62
C LYS A 384 29.22 15.24 -2.07
N LEU A 385 28.98 14.25 -2.93
CA LEU A 385 28.60 14.46 -4.32
C LEU A 385 27.29 15.25 -4.44
N LEU A 386 26.25 14.88 -3.68
CA LEU A 386 24.97 15.57 -3.70
C LEU A 386 25.08 17.02 -3.24
N LEU A 387 25.77 17.28 -2.12
CA LEU A 387 25.95 18.64 -1.59
C LEU A 387 26.74 19.54 -2.53
N ALA A 388 27.76 19.00 -3.19
CA ALA A 388 28.61 19.74 -4.12
C ALA A 388 27.91 20.08 -5.45
N ASN A 389 26.85 19.35 -5.84
CA ASN A 389 26.22 19.49 -7.15
C ASN A 389 24.75 19.93 -7.09
N SER A 390 24.23 20.34 -5.93
CA SER A 390 22.81 20.71 -5.77
C SER A 390 22.66 22.10 -5.15
N PRO A 391 22.60 23.18 -5.95
CA PRO A 391 22.58 24.56 -5.47
C PRO A 391 21.27 24.95 -4.77
N SER A 392 20.19 24.19 -5.00
CA SER A 392 18.87 24.45 -4.40
C SER A 392 18.56 23.63 -3.14
N ILE A 393 19.50 22.81 -2.65
CA ILE A 393 19.25 22.01 -1.44
C ILE A 393 19.06 22.94 -0.25
N GLU A 394 17.94 22.77 0.45
CA GLU A 394 17.66 23.48 1.70
C GLU A 394 17.87 22.57 2.91
N ARG A 395 17.42 21.32 2.82
CA ARG A 395 17.40 20.37 3.95
C ARG A 395 17.85 18.99 3.52
N MET A 396 18.84 18.46 4.23
CA MET A 396 19.27 17.07 4.16
C MET A 396 18.99 16.43 5.53
N PHE A 397 18.02 15.54 5.59
CA PHE A 397 17.65 14.81 6.79
C PHE A 397 18.38 13.47 6.84
N LEU A 398 19.01 13.19 7.97
CA LEU A 398 19.69 11.93 8.24
C LEU A 398 19.02 11.27 9.46
N GLU A 399 18.46 10.08 9.27
CA GLU A 399 18.10 9.19 10.38
C GLU A 399 19.17 8.11 10.46
N GLU A 400 19.92 8.16 11.57
CA GLU A 400 21.04 7.25 11.82
C GLU A 400 20.55 5.85 12.15
N ASP A 401 21.35 4.84 11.78
CA ASP A 401 21.14 3.48 12.26
C ASP A 401 21.26 3.46 13.80
N LYS A 402 20.28 2.81 14.44
CA LYS A 402 20.15 2.74 15.90
C LYS A 402 21.35 2.07 16.58
N ASN A 403 22.15 1.30 15.83
CA ASN A 403 23.29 0.54 16.33
C ASN A 403 24.63 1.27 16.20
N ILE A 404 24.66 2.52 15.73
CA ILE A 404 25.92 3.26 15.58
C ILE A 404 26.46 3.68 16.93
N ASP A 405 27.75 3.42 17.13
CA ASP A 405 28.49 3.83 18.32
C ASP A 405 28.56 5.38 18.41
N PRO A 406 28.37 5.98 19.61
CA PRO A 406 28.40 7.43 19.79
C PRO A 406 29.70 8.12 19.34
N VAL A 407 30.86 7.46 19.44
CA VAL A 407 32.16 8.00 18.98
C VAL A 407 32.18 8.04 17.46
N VAL A 408 31.71 6.97 16.81
CA VAL A 408 31.59 6.90 15.35
C VAL A 408 30.63 7.97 14.83
N ARG A 409 29.48 8.17 15.52
CA ARG A 409 28.52 9.25 15.24
C ARG A 409 29.16 10.64 15.24
N LEU A 410 30.00 10.93 16.22
CA LEU A 410 30.72 12.20 16.30
C LEU A 410 31.71 12.36 15.14
N GLY A 411 32.40 11.28 14.74
CA GLY A 411 33.28 11.26 13.57
C GLY A 411 32.54 11.59 12.28
N ILE A 412 31.43 10.90 12.03
CA ILE A 412 30.53 11.13 10.89
C ILE A 412 30.07 12.59 10.84
N SER A 413 29.60 13.12 11.98
CA SER A 413 29.12 14.50 12.07
C SER A 413 30.21 15.52 11.74
N LYS A 414 31.43 15.31 12.25
CA LYS A 414 32.58 16.18 11.95
C LYS A 414 32.93 16.17 10.47
N GLU A 415 32.91 15.00 9.83
CA GLU A 415 33.23 14.86 8.41
C GLU A 415 32.18 15.54 7.52
N LEU A 416 30.89 15.32 7.79
CA LEU A 416 29.77 15.94 7.05
C LEU A 416 29.81 17.47 7.12
N MET A 417 30.30 18.05 8.22
CA MET A 417 30.42 19.50 8.37
C MET A 417 31.56 20.10 7.53
N GLN A 418 32.52 19.30 7.09
CA GLN A 418 33.63 19.74 6.24
C GLN A 418 33.28 19.73 4.74
N PHE A 419 32.18 19.10 4.34
CA PHE A 419 31.81 19.00 2.94
C PHE A 419 31.38 20.36 2.38
N SER A 420 31.92 20.69 1.21
CA SER A 420 31.52 21.86 0.45
C SER A 420 30.05 21.74 0.01
N ARG A 421 29.36 22.87 -0.03
CA ARG A 421 27.94 22.95 -0.38
C ARG A 421 27.78 23.93 -1.53
N ALA A 422 27.18 23.50 -2.63
CA ALA A 422 26.78 24.40 -3.70
C ALA A 422 25.70 25.38 -3.22
N SER A 423 24.81 24.93 -2.33
CA SER A 423 23.79 25.78 -1.72
C SER A 423 24.28 26.40 -0.41
N THR A 424 24.18 27.73 -0.30
CA THR A 424 24.41 28.46 0.95
C THR A 424 23.30 28.24 1.98
N LYS A 425 22.13 27.75 1.55
CA LYS A 425 20.97 27.48 2.42
C LYS A 425 20.93 26.04 2.95
N ALA A 426 21.77 25.15 2.41
CA ALA A 426 21.74 23.73 2.76
C ALA A 426 22.04 23.52 4.24
N LYS A 427 21.13 22.83 4.94
CA LYS A 427 21.27 22.37 6.32
C LYS A 427 21.26 20.84 6.37
N ILE A 428 22.18 20.26 7.12
CA ILE A 428 22.16 18.83 7.48
C ILE A 428 21.49 18.73 8.85
N ILE A 429 20.45 17.89 8.95
CA ILE A 429 19.61 17.76 10.14
C ILE A 429 19.54 16.28 10.50
N PHE A 430 20.01 15.94 11.69
CA PHE A 430 19.80 14.61 12.26
C PHE A 430 18.41 14.54 12.87
N GLN A 431 17.57 13.64 12.36
CA GLN A 431 16.17 13.53 12.75
C GLN A 431 15.80 12.08 13.09
N PRO A 432 15.51 11.76 14.36
CA PRO A 432 14.96 10.47 14.74
C PRO A 432 13.58 10.23 14.12
N GLU A 433 13.22 8.96 13.91
CA GLU A 433 11.90 8.52 13.43
C GLU A 433 11.52 9.08 12.05
N LEU A 434 12.52 9.46 11.24
CA LEU A 434 12.30 9.97 9.89
C LEU A 434 11.56 8.94 9.03
N PHE A 435 11.76 7.64 9.26
CA PHE A 435 11.02 6.57 8.61
C PHE A 435 9.53 6.61 8.93
N GLU A 436 9.13 6.86 10.18
CA GLU A 436 7.72 6.95 10.55
C GLU A 436 7.08 8.23 10.01
N ILE A 437 7.84 9.33 9.96
CA ILE A 437 7.42 10.57 9.29
C ILE A 437 7.23 10.30 7.79
N TYR A 438 8.24 9.73 7.14
CA TYR A 438 8.17 9.30 5.74
C TYR A 438 6.98 8.37 5.51
N ARG A 439 6.77 7.36 6.36
CA ARG A 439 5.65 6.44 6.28
C ARG A 439 4.32 7.18 6.32
N ARG A 440 4.08 8.05 7.31
CA ARG A 440 2.83 8.82 7.44
C ARG A 440 2.55 9.73 6.24
N PHE A 441 3.57 10.33 5.64
CA PHE A 441 3.45 11.16 4.44
C PHE A 441 3.24 10.37 3.14
N TYR A 442 3.63 9.11 3.08
CA TYR A 442 3.67 8.33 1.83
C TYR A 442 2.90 6.98 1.85
N THR A 443 2.27 6.60 2.98
CA THR A 443 1.31 5.47 3.09
C THR A 443 -0.15 5.93 3.06
N SER A 444 -0.42 7.23 3.14
CA SER A 444 -1.76 7.83 3.03
C SER A 444 -2.23 8.02 1.57
N VAL A 445 -1.59 7.30 0.63
CA VAL A 445 -1.76 7.45 -0.82
C VAL A 445 -2.19 6.12 -1.47
#